data_AF-A0A0B3VUL7-F1
#
_entry.id   AF-A0A0B3VUL7-F1
#
_cell.length_a   1.000
_cell.length_b   1.000
_cell.length_c   1.000
_cell.angle_alpha   90.00
_cell.angle_beta   90.00
_cell.angle_gamma   90.00
#
_symmetry.space_group_name_H-M   'P 1'
#
loop_
_entity.id
_entity.type
_entity.pdbx_description
1 polymer ?
#
loop_
_entity_poly.entity_id
_entity_poly.type
_entity_poly.pdbx_seq_one_letter_code
_entity_poly.pdbx_strand_id
1 'polypeptide(L)'
;MENGLKMINAIKSNNTCQKICELNESGILESIIPEVKSMKEVGQCKYHKVDCFSHTIYALEEFEKLIREKNFPTHLNECIWKYLNTIVEDDIQVLDLLKLGVFLHDIGKSKAKTVDENGRIHFKGHEKFSGDIAIEVGKNLNLSQKSIELLYNYTRYHMYLLTLYKKSNASHEVLKEMFDKLQDDVIGLMLLGFADITATKMLLEPKEDEEILKSYIYYVLTVYIYKYKKDVSF
;
A
#
# COMPACT_ATOMS: atom_id res chain seq x y z
N MET A 1 -8.86 4.57 23.22
CA MET A 1 -8.67 6.01 22.90
C MET A 1 -7.20 6.40 22.92
N GLU A 2 -6.43 6.18 23.99
CA GLU A 2 -5.01 6.59 24.05
C GLU A 2 -4.12 5.86 23.03
N ASN A 3 -4.22 4.54 22.93
CA ASN A 3 -3.40 3.75 21.99
C ASN A 3 -3.70 4.10 20.52
N GLY A 4 -4.97 4.30 20.18
CA GLY A 4 -5.37 4.75 18.83
C GLY A 4 -4.73 6.09 18.47
N LEU A 5 -4.71 7.05 19.39
CA LEU A 5 -4.04 8.34 19.16
C LEU A 5 -2.53 8.19 18.94
N LYS A 6 -1.86 7.28 19.67
CA LYS A 6 -0.44 6.98 19.43
C LYS A 6 -0.19 6.45 18.02
N MET A 7 -1.08 5.61 17.50
CA MET A 7 -1.02 5.11 16.13
C MET A 7 -1.25 6.23 15.10
N ILE A 8 -2.26 7.09 15.30
CA ILE A 8 -2.51 8.25 14.42
C ILE A 8 -1.30 9.20 14.40
N ASN A 9 -0.68 9.46 15.55
CA ASN A 9 0.52 10.28 15.62
C ASN A 9 1.73 9.60 14.93
N ALA A 10 1.82 8.27 14.98
CA ALA A 10 2.87 7.52 14.28
C ALA A 10 2.76 7.68 12.75
N ILE A 11 1.56 7.56 12.19
CA ILE A 11 1.35 7.67 10.73
C ILE A 11 1.51 9.11 10.20
N LYS A 12 1.28 10.11 11.05
CA LYS A 12 1.55 11.54 10.74
C LYS A 12 3.03 11.93 10.81
N SER A 13 3.86 11.08 11.42
CA SER A 13 5.30 11.33 11.54
C SER A 13 5.99 11.29 10.17
N ASN A 14 7.12 12.00 10.03
CA ASN A 14 8.02 11.82 8.88
C ASN A 14 8.91 10.56 8.98
N ASN A 15 8.92 9.93 10.16
CA ASN A 15 9.62 8.67 10.45
C ASN A 15 8.59 7.62 10.93
N THR A 16 7.52 7.43 10.16
CA THR A 16 6.45 6.48 10.48
C THR A 16 6.99 5.07 10.63
N CYS A 17 7.92 4.62 9.78
CA CYS A 17 8.55 3.29 9.92
C CYS A 17 9.08 3.08 11.35
N GLN A 18 9.95 3.98 11.80
CA GLN A 18 10.53 3.91 13.15
C GLN A 18 9.44 3.93 14.23
N LYS A 19 8.43 4.79 14.09
CA LYS A 19 7.33 4.90 15.07
C LYS A 19 6.49 3.62 15.14
N ILE A 20 6.23 2.96 14.02
CA ILE A 20 5.53 1.67 13.98
C ILE A 20 6.36 0.58 14.68
N CYS A 21 7.68 0.56 14.46
CA CYS A 21 8.58 -0.36 15.18
C CYS A 21 8.55 -0.11 16.70
N GLU A 22 8.60 1.14 17.16
CA GLU A 22 8.49 1.49 18.59
C GLU A 22 7.13 1.05 19.18
N LEU A 23 6.03 1.23 18.44
CA LEU A 23 4.70 0.75 18.86
C LEU A 23 4.62 -0.78 18.92
N ASN A 24 5.32 -1.47 18.03
CA ASN A 24 5.42 -2.92 18.02
C ASN A 24 6.22 -3.44 19.22
N GLU A 25 7.39 -2.86 19.51
CA GLU A 25 8.25 -3.25 20.64
C GLU A 25 7.59 -3.02 22.00
N SER A 26 6.75 -1.99 22.12
CA SER A 26 5.97 -1.70 23.33
C SER A 26 4.70 -2.56 23.48
N GLY A 27 4.36 -3.39 22.50
CA GLY A 27 3.13 -4.20 22.48
C GLY A 27 1.84 -3.42 22.20
N ILE A 28 1.93 -2.09 22.02
CA ILE A 28 0.77 -1.24 21.72
C ILE A 28 0.18 -1.59 20.37
N LEU A 29 1.02 -1.87 19.38
CA LEU A 29 0.56 -2.15 18.01
C LEU A 29 -0.38 -3.36 17.95
N GLU A 30 -0.07 -4.44 18.67
CA GLU A 30 -0.91 -5.65 18.74
C GLU A 30 -2.24 -5.40 19.48
N SER A 31 -2.30 -4.41 20.39
CA SER A 31 -3.56 -4.04 21.06
C SER A 31 -4.54 -3.32 20.12
N ILE A 32 -4.04 -2.72 19.03
CA ILE A 32 -4.83 -1.98 18.04
C ILE A 32 -5.10 -2.87 16.82
N ILE A 33 -4.09 -3.63 16.42
CA ILE A 33 -4.05 -4.47 15.22
C ILE A 33 -3.62 -5.88 15.65
N PRO A 34 -4.55 -6.71 16.18
CA PRO A 34 -4.21 -8.05 16.68
C PRO A 34 -3.53 -8.94 15.64
N GLU A 35 -3.86 -8.77 14.35
CA GLU A 35 -3.27 -9.53 13.24
C GLU A 35 -1.76 -9.34 13.06
N VAL A 36 -1.15 -8.29 13.64
CA VAL A 36 0.31 -8.07 13.59
C VAL A 36 1.09 -9.25 14.12
N LYS A 37 0.58 -9.95 15.14
CA LYS A 37 1.19 -11.17 15.65
C LYS A 37 1.35 -12.22 14.53
N SER A 38 0.30 -12.43 13.75
CA SER A 38 0.29 -13.42 12.68
C SER A 38 1.18 -13.05 11.50
N MET A 39 1.40 -11.77 11.25
CA MET A 39 2.32 -11.31 10.19
C MET A 39 3.76 -11.78 10.44
N LYS A 40 4.18 -11.86 11.71
CA LYS A 40 5.53 -12.32 12.11
C LYS A 40 5.70 -13.84 11.93
N GLU A 41 4.62 -14.59 11.75
CA GLU A 41 4.60 -16.06 11.65
C GLU A 41 4.47 -16.55 10.20
N VAL A 42 4.18 -15.66 9.24
CA VAL A 42 3.94 -15.98 7.83
C VAL A 42 4.76 -15.09 6.91
N GLY A 43 4.79 -15.39 5.62
CA GLY A 43 5.37 -14.51 4.61
C GLY A 43 6.61 -15.06 3.95
N GLN A 44 7.45 -15.82 4.67
CA GLN A 44 8.64 -16.46 4.06
C GLN A 44 8.21 -17.41 2.93
N CYS A 45 8.54 -17.07 1.69
CA CYS A 45 8.22 -17.85 0.50
C CYS A 45 9.22 -17.55 -0.63
N LYS A 46 9.02 -18.15 -1.81
CA LYS A 46 9.92 -17.94 -2.97
C LYS A 46 10.18 -16.47 -3.31
N TYR A 47 9.20 -15.60 -3.07
CA TYR A 47 9.27 -14.17 -3.43
C TYR A 47 9.58 -13.26 -2.24
N HIS A 48 9.43 -13.72 -1.00
CA HIS A 48 9.70 -12.92 0.20
C HIS A 48 10.68 -13.69 1.09
N LYS A 49 11.89 -13.13 1.28
CA LYS A 49 12.92 -13.75 2.14
C LYS A 49 12.67 -13.53 3.63
N VAL A 50 11.79 -12.60 3.97
CA VAL A 50 11.42 -12.22 5.34
C VAL A 50 9.95 -12.53 5.62
N ASP A 51 9.56 -12.49 6.89
CA ASP A 51 8.16 -12.57 7.26
C ASP A 51 7.36 -11.34 6.79
N CYS A 52 6.04 -11.45 6.84
CA CYS A 52 5.12 -10.44 6.35
C CYS A 52 5.28 -9.11 7.10
N PHE A 53 5.57 -9.13 8.40
CA PHE A 53 5.76 -7.91 9.16
C PHE A 53 7.00 -7.17 8.66
N SER A 54 8.15 -7.84 8.63
CA SER A 54 9.40 -7.24 8.12
C SER A 54 9.27 -6.73 6.69
N HIS A 55 8.55 -7.46 5.81
CA HIS A 55 8.27 -7.00 4.44
C HIS A 55 7.50 -5.67 4.42
N THR A 56 6.42 -5.56 5.19
CA THR A 56 5.63 -4.33 5.23
C THR A 56 6.40 -3.14 5.80
N ILE A 57 7.36 -3.38 6.71
CA ILE A 57 8.28 -2.35 7.21
C ILE A 57 9.22 -1.87 6.10
N TYR A 58 9.84 -2.79 5.33
CA TYR A 58 10.68 -2.39 4.19
C TYR A 58 9.90 -1.66 3.11
N ALA A 59 8.67 -2.08 2.82
CA ALA A 59 7.79 -1.36 1.89
C ALA A 59 7.49 0.06 2.40
N LEU A 60 7.27 0.23 3.70
CA LEU A 60 7.05 1.55 4.29
C LEU A 60 8.31 2.43 4.22
N GLU A 61 9.51 1.87 4.41
CA GLU A 61 10.78 2.60 4.24
C GLU A 61 10.97 3.10 2.80
N GLU A 62 10.72 2.24 1.80
CA GLU A 62 10.80 2.64 0.39
C GLU A 62 9.72 3.67 0.02
N PHE A 63 8.53 3.56 0.60
CA PHE A 63 7.48 4.57 0.45
C PHE A 63 7.92 5.92 1.03
N GLU A 64 8.45 5.95 2.26
CA GLU A 64 8.94 7.19 2.89
C GLU A 64 10.11 7.80 2.12
N LYS A 65 11.00 6.97 1.57
CA LYS A 65 12.08 7.41 0.68
C LYS A 65 11.53 8.07 -0.58
N LEU A 66 10.59 7.45 -1.28
CA LEU A 66 9.93 8.02 -2.47
C LEU A 66 9.32 9.39 -2.18
N ILE A 67 8.60 9.52 -1.07
CA ILE A 67 7.96 10.77 -0.65
C ILE A 67 9.01 11.83 -0.27
N ARG A 68 10.12 11.44 0.37
CA ARG A 68 11.19 12.36 0.78
C ARG A 68 12.01 12.89 -0.40
N GLU A 69 12.22 12.08 -1.43
CA GLU A 69 12.95 12.50 -2.63
C GLU A 69 12.21 13.58 -3.43
N LYS A 70 10.87 13.59 -3.37
CA LYS A 70 9.99 14.56 -4.06
C LYS A 70 10.29 14.70 -5.55
N ASN A 71 10.79 13.66 -6.18
CA ASN A 71 11.27 13.67 -7.56
C ASN A 71 10.26 13.04 -8.53
N PHE A 72 9.01 13.48 -8.46
CA PHE A 72 7.99 13.06 -9.43
C PHE A 72 8.15 13.85 -10.74
N PRO A 73 7.78 13.26 -11.90
CA PRO A 73 7.78 13.98 -13.18
C PRO A 73 6.99 15.28 -13.10
N THR A 74 7.49 16.34 -13.73
CA THR A 74 6.94 17.70 -13.60
C THR A 74 5.44 17.79 -13.93
N HIS A 75 4.96 17.03 -14.91
CA HIS A 75 3.54 17.00 -15.28
C HIS A 75 2.65 16.23 -14.28
N LEU A 76 3.21 15.35 -13.46
CA LEU A 76 2.45 14.61 -12.44
C LEU A 76 2.57 15.22 -11.05
N ASN A 77 3.68 15.92 -10.77
CA ASN A 77 4.08 16.34 -9.44
C ASN A 77 2.97 17.14 -8.72
N GLU A 78 2.39 18.15 -9.35
CA GLU A 78 1.32 18.95 -8.74
C GLU A 78 0.09 18.10 -8.37
N CYS A 79 -0.34 17.22 -9.28
CA CYS A 79 -1.51 16.37 -9.06
C CYS A 79 -1.28 15.35 -7.95
N ILE A 80 -0.09 14.74 -7.90
CA ILE A 80 0.29 13.79 -6.86
C ILE A 80 0.30 14.49 -5.49
N TRP A 81 0.98 15.64 -5.36
CA TRP A 81 1.02 16.35 -4.08
C TRP A 81 -0.33 16.91 -3.67
N LYS A 82 -1.16 17.36 -4.61
CA LYS A 82 -2.53 17.77 -4.32
C LYS A 82 -3.34 16.61 -3.73
N TYR A 83 -3.22 15.42 -4.31
CA TYR A 83 -3.85 14.22 -3.78
C TYR A 83 -3.33 13.87 -2.39
N LEU A 84 -2.01 13.74 -2.23
CA LEU A 84 -1.38 13.36 -0.95
C LEU A 84 -1.69 14.33 0.20
N ASN A 85 -1.76 15.63 -0.08
CA ASN A 85 -2.04 16.68 0.91
C ASN A 85 -3.54 16.90 1.15
N THR A 86 -4.43 16.15 0.49
CA THR A 86 -5.86 16.27 0.72
C THR A 86 -6.19 15.84 2.14
N ILE A 87 -6.86 16.70 2.90
CA ILE A 87 -7.39 16.38 4.23
C ILE A 87 -8.60 15.46 4.05
N VAL A 88 -8.54 14.27 4.64
CA VAL A 88 -9.62 13.27 4.56
C VAL A 88 -10.59 13.46 5.71
N GLU A 89 -10.06 13.75 6.90
CA GLU A 89 -10.80 13.90 8.16
C GLU A 89 -9.93 14.67 9.15
N ASP A 90 -10.53 15.62 9.89
CA ASP A 90 -9.85 16.48 10.86
C ASP A 90 -8.53 17.06 10.34
N ASP A 91 -7.39 16.58 10.84
CA ASP A 91 -6.05 16.95 10.41
C ASP A 91 -5.25 15.77 9.81
N ILE A 92 -5.94 14.70 9.41
CA ILE A 92 -5.40 13.52 8.75
C ILE A 92 -5.42 13.72 7.23
N GLN A 93 -4.25 13.61 6.61
CA GLN A 93 -4.09 13.67 5.17
C GLN A 93 -4.20 12.29 4.52
N VAL A 94 -4.47 12.27 3.21
CA VAL A 94 -4.36 11.08 2.36
C VAL A 94 -3.00 10.40 2.53
N LEU A 95 -1.92 11.19 2.63
CA LEU A 95 -0.56 10.68 2.85
C LEU A 95 -0.44 9.84 4.13
N ASP A 96 -1.08 10.27 5.22
CA ASP A 96 -1.01 9.59 6.52
C ASP A 96 -1.71 8.22 6.44
N LEU A 97 -2.92 8.20 5.85
CA LEU A 97 -3.66 6.95 5.63
C LEU A 97 -2.98 6.05 4.59
N LEU A 98 -2.27 6.62 3.61
CA LEU A 98 -1.52 5.83 2.63
C LEU A 98 -0.34 5.12 3.30
N LYS A 99 0.38 5.75 4.23
CA LYS A 99 1.42 5.07 5.04
C LYS A 99 0.83 3.92 5.85
N LEU A 100 -0.36 4.11 6.44
CA LEU A 100 -1.07 3.02 7.11
C LEU A 100 -1.47 1.92 6.12
N GLY A 101 -1.96 2.27 4.93
CA GLY A 101 -2.26 1.32 3.85
C GLY A 101 -1.03 0.52 3.42
N VAL A 102 0.14 1.15 3.30
CA VAL A 102 1.42 0.47 3.01
C VAL A 102 1.77 -0.52 4.12
N PHE A 103 1.63 -0.14 5.39
CA PHE A 103 1.86 -1.07 6.50
C PHE A 103 0.88 -2.27 6.49
N LEU A 104 -0.37 -2.04 6.09
CA LEU A 104 -1.44 -3.05 6.13
C LEU A 104 -1.59 -3.88 4.85
N HIS A 105 -0.92 -3.55 3.75
CA HIS A 105 -1.26 -4.11 2.42
C HIS A 105 -1.32 -5.64 2.39
N ASP A 106 -0.42 -6.29 3.12
CA ASP A 106 -0.25 -7.74 3.15
C ASP A 106 -0.80 -8.43 4.41
N ILE A 107 -1.46 -7.70 5.31
CA ILE A 107 -1.89 -8.21 6.63
C ILE A 107 -2.81 -9.45 6.53
N GLY A 108 -3.50 -9.62 5.41
CA GLY A 108 -4.35 -10.76 5.11
C GLY A 108 -3.62 -12.07 4.77
N LYS A 109 -2.28 -12.07 4.59
CA LYS A 109 -1.50 -13.26 4.18
C LYS A 109 -1.73 -14.46 5.07
N SER A 110 -1.81 -14.26 6.40
CA SER A 110 -2.02 -15.37 7.34
C SER A 110 -3.37 -16.07 7.11
N LYS A 111 -4.45 -15.30 6.91
CA LYS A 111 -5.79 -15.83 6.65
C LYS A 111 -5.91 -16.50 5.27
N ALA A 112 -5.09 -16.12 4.31
CA ALA A 112 -5.05 -16.69 2.96
C ALA A 112 -4.11 -17.88 2.79
N LYS A 113 -3.40 -18.29 3.86
CA LYS A 113 -2.40 -19.36 3.78
C LYS A 113 -3.06 -20.69 3.41
N THR A 114 -2.62 -21.23 2.28
CA THR A 114 -3.00 -22.56 1.80
C THR A 114 -1.73 -23.37 1.51
N VAL A 115 -1.83 -24.70 1.59
CA VAL A 115 -0.71 -25.62 1.30
C VAL A 115 -1.16 -26.53 0.17
N ASP A 116 -0.36 -26.61 -0.90
CA ASP A 116 -0.64 -27.51 -2.01
C ASP A 116 -0.18 -28.95 -1.75
N GLU A 117 -0.50 -29.85 -2.68
CA GLU A 117 -0.14 -31.28 -2.64
C GLU A 117 1.37 -31.56 -2.56
N ASN A 118 2.21 -30.58 -2.93
CA ASN A 118 3.66 -30.67 -2.87
C ASN A 118 4.24 -29.96 -1.62
N GLY A 119 3.39 -29.55 -0.67
CA GLY A 119 3.78 -28.85 0.55
C GLY A 119 4.16 -27.39 0.35
N ARG A 120 3.89 -26.79 -0.83
CA ARG A 120 4.22 -25.38 -1.09
C ARG A 120 3.11 -24.48 -0.53
N ILE A 121 3.54 -23.41 0.11
CA ILE A 121 2.64 -22.42 0.72
C ILE A 121 2.24 -21.37 -0.32
N HIS A 122 0.94 -21.11 -0.41
CA HIS A 122 0.34 -20.08 -1.27
C HIS A 122 -0.48 -19.09 -0.43
N PHE A 123 -0.51 -17.84 -0.87
CA PHE A 123 -1.26 -16.75 -0.24
C PHE A 123 -2.22 -16.08 -1.24
N LYS A 124 -2.81 -16.85 -2.15
CA LYS A 124 -3.65 -16.32 -3.22
C LYS A 124 -4.93 -15.72 -2.63
N GLY A 125 -5.25 -14.48 -3.01
CA GLY A 125 -6.44 -13.79 -2.52
C GLY A 125 -6.26 -13.11 -1.17
N HIS A 126 -5.03 -13.02 -0.63
CA HIS A 126 -4.75 -12.34 0.63
C HIS A 126 -5.22 -10.89 0.65
N GLU A 127 -5.23 -10.23 -0.50
CA GLU A 127 -5.63 -8.84 -0.61
C GLU A 127 -7.11 -8.63 -0.21
N LYS A 128 -7.97 -9.65 -0.35
CA LYS A 128 -9.36 -9.61 0.15
C LYS A 128 -9.39 -9.52 1.66
N PHE A 129 -8.66 -10.42 2.32
CA PHE A 129 -8.54 -10.44 3.77
C PHE A 129 -7.83 -9.19 4.30
N SER A 130 -6.84 -8.65 3.58
CA SER A 130 -6.20 -7.39 3.94
C SER A 130 -7.21 -6.24 3.95
N GLY A 131 -8.08 -6.15 2.94
CA GLY A 131 -9.18 -5.18 2.89
C GLY A 131 -10.13 -5.31 4.09
N ASP A 132 -10.59 -6.52 4.38
CA ASP A 132 -11.51 -6.77 5.50
C ASP A 132 -10.86 -6.42 6.85
N ILE A 133 -9.58 -6.74 7.03
CA ILE A 133 -8.82 -6.37 8.24
C ILE A 133 -8.64 -4.85 8.32
N ALA A 134 -8.36 -4.17 7.20
CA ALA A 134 -8.20 -2.71 7.19
C ALA A 134 -9.47 -1.98 7.64
N ILE A 135 -10.65 -2.51 7.33
CA ILE A 135 -11.93 -2.01 7.85
C ILE A 135 -11.97 -2.09 9.38
N GLU A 136 -11.61 -3.23 9.97
CA GLU A 136 -11.60 -3.42 11.42
C GLU A 136 -10.53 -2.55 12.10
N VAL A 137 -9.36 -2.40 11.49
CA VAL A 137 -8.32 -1.48 11.98
C VAL A 137 -8.82 -0.04 11.99
N GLY A 138 -9.48 0.41 10.92
CA GLY A 138 -10.01 1.76 10.86
C GLY A 138 -11.12 2.00 11.91
N LYS A 139 -11.97 1.00 12.17
CA LYS A 139 -12.95 1.05 13.28
C LYS A 139 -12.26 1.11 14.65
N ASN A 140 -11.23 0.31 14.89
CA ASN A 140 -10.46 0.32 16.14
C ASN A 140 -9.78 1.69 16.39
N LEU A 141 -9.44 2.40 15.32
CA LEU A 141 -8.88 3.75 15.34
C LEU A 141 -9.95 4.86 15.40
N ASN A 142 -11.24 4.52 15.36
CA ASN A 142 -12.38 5.44 15.25
C ASN A 142 -12.29 6.39 14.04
N LEU A 143 -11.77 5.91 12.90
CA LEU A 143 -11.74 6.68 11.66
C LEU A 143 -13.14 6.80 11.06
N SER A 144 -13.39 7.90 10.34
CA SER A 144 -14.61 8.06 9.55
C SER A 144 -14.73 7.01 8.45
N GLN A 145 -15.96 6.83 7.95
CA GLN A 145 -16.25 5.91 6.85
C GLN A 145 -15.39 6.19 5.61
N LYS A 146 -15.11 7.46 5.31
CA LYS A 146 -14.29 7.86 4.16
C LYS A 146 -12.83 7.42 4.34
N SER A 147 -12.27 7.61 5.53
CA SER A 147 -10.92 7.17 5.89
C SER A 147 -10.80 5.64 5.85
N ILE A 148 -11.84 4.93 6.32
CA ILE A 148 -11.93 3.46 6.27
C ILE A 148 -11.98 2.96 4.82
N GLU A 149 -12.80 3.58 3.97
CA GLU A 149 -12.91 3.23 2.55
C GLU A 149 -11.58 3.42 1.81
N LEU A 150 -10.86 4.49 2.10
CA LEU A 150 -9.53 4.74 1.54
C LEU A 150 -8.52 3.64 1.94
N LEU A 151 -8.48 3.28 3.23
CA LEU A 151 -7.63 2.17 3.72
C LEU A 151 -8.02 0.83 3.10
N TYR A 152 -9.32 0.58 2.95
CA TYR A 152 -9.83 -0.59 2.26
C TYR A 152 -9.32 -0.63 0.82
N ASN A 153 -9.45 0.47 0.06
CA ASN A 153 -9.01 0.52 -1.33
C ASN A 153 -7.52 0.23 -1.49
N TYR A 154 -6.68 0.85 -0.66
CA TYR A 154 -5.24 0.60 -0.68
C TYR A 154 -4.87 -0.85 -0.42
N THR A 155 -5.46 -1.46 0.61
CA THR A 155 -5.13 -2.83 1.00
C THR A 155 -5.78 -3.88 0.10
N ARG A 156 -7.01 -3.65 -0.36
CA ARG A 156 -7.78 -4.57 -1.21
C ARG A 156 -7.22 -4.70 -2.62
N TYR A 157 -6.71 -3.60 -3.17
CA TYR A 157 -6.32 -3.50 -4.57
C TYR A 157 -4.81 -3.35 -4.79
N HIS A 158 -3.97 -3.40 -3.73
CA HIS A 158 -2.52 -3.15 -3.82
C HIS A 158 -1.80 -3.96 -4.93
N MET A 159 -2.27 -5.17 -5.21
CA MET A 159 -1.72 -6.07 -6.23
C MET A 159 -1.92 -5.60 -7.68
N TYR A 160 -2.63 -4.50 -7.92
CA TYR A 160 -2.93 -3.99 -9.26
C TYR A 160 -1.66 -3.64 -10.04
N LEU A 161 -0.74 -2.85 -9.46
CA LEU A 161 0.50 -2.50 -10.15
C LEU A 161 1.34 -3.75 -10.48
N LEU A 162 1.47 -4.68 -9.52
CA LEU A 162 2.20 -5.92 -9.74
C LEU A 162 1.57 -6.75 -10.86
N THR A 163 0.24 -6.77 -10.96
CA THR A 163 -0.48 -7.48 -12.02
C THR A 163 -0.25 -6.84 -13.39
N LEU A 164 -0.33 -5.50 -13.49
CA LEU A 164 -0.01 -4.76 -14.71
C LEU A 164 1.42 -5.05 -15.18
N TYR A 165 2.38 -4.95 -14.25
CA TYR A 165 3.79 -5.16 -14.53
C TYR A 165 4.10 -6.61 -14.96
N LYS A 166 3.64 -7.62 -14.20
CA LYS A 166 3.91 -9.03 -14.52
C LYS A 166 3.23 -9.53 -15.79
N LYS A 167 2.07 -8.98 -16.14
CA LYS A 167 1.33 -9.37 -17.35
C LYS A 167 1.66 -8.49 -18.55
N SER A 168 2.42 -7.42 -18.35
CA SER A 168 2.66 -6.36 -19.35
C SER A 168 1.37 -5.92 -20.05
N ASN A 169 0.27 -5.83 -19.30
CA ASN A 169 -1.06 -5.57 -19.83
C ASN A 169 -1.67 -4.35 -19.14
N ALA A 170 -1.57 -3.20 -19.79
CA ALA A 170 -2.23 -1.96 -19.42
C ALA A 170 -3.22 -1.55 -20.53
N SER A 171 -4.06 -2.48 -21.01
CA SER A 171 -5.07 -2.17 -22.01
C SER A 171 -6.08 -1.13 -21.52
N HIS A 172 -6.75 -0.46 -22.46
CA HIS A 172 -7.80 0.50 -22.14
C HIS A 172 -8.86 -0.09 -21.21
N GLU A 173 -9.33 -1.33 -21.44
CA GLU A 173 -10.35 -1.97 -20.61
C GLU A 173 -9.87 -2.16 -19.17
N VAL A 174 -8.63 -2.63 -18.99
CA VAL A 174 -8.05 -2.86 -17.66
C VAL A 174 -7.87 -1.54 -16.90
N LEU A 175 -7.33 -0.52 -17.58
CA LEU A 175 -7.13 0.79 -16.99
C LEU A 175 -8.47 1.46 -16.67
N LYS A 176 -9.44 1.39 -17.58
CA LYS A 176 -10.77 1.95 -17.36
C LYS A 176 -11.47 1.29 -16.18
N GLU A 177 -11.45 -0.05 -16.07
CA GLU A 177 -12.04 -0.74 -14.91
C GLU A 177 -11.38 -0.27 -13.59
N MET A 178 -10.06 -0.14 -13.60
CA MET A 178 -9.30 0.36 -12.45
C MET A 178 -9.72 1.78 -12.09
N PHE A 179 -9.79 2.69 -13.06
CA PHE A 179 -10.11 4.10 -12.85
C PHE A 179 -11.57 4.31 -12.43
N ASP A 180 -12.50 3.61 -13.05
CA ASP A 180 -13.93 3.63 -12.66
C ASP A 180 -14.10 3.22 -11.19
N LYS A 181 -13.31 2.24 -10.74
CA LYS A 181 -13.41 1.66 -9.40
C LYS A 181 -12.73 2.49 -8.33
N LEU A 182 -11.53 3.00 -8.60
CA LEU A 182 -10.67 3.62 -7.59
C LEU A 182 -10.64 5.14 -7.67
N GLN A 183 -11.00 5.71 -8.81
CA GLN A 183 -10.95 7.17 -9.03
C GLN A 183 -9.57 7.72 -8.62
N ASP A 184 -9.52 8.76 -7.78
CA ASP A 184 -8.26 9.40 -7.38
C ASP A 184 -7.35 8.47 -6.54
N ASP A 185 -7.90 7.39 -5.96
CA ASP A 185 -7.14 6.44 -5.16
C ASP A 185 -6.13 5.62 -5.97
N VAL A 186 -6.26 5.62 -7.29
CA VAL A 186 -5.25 5.09 -8.21
C VAL A 186 -3.89 5.74 -7.95
N ILE A 187 -3.85 7.03 -7.59
CA ILE A 187 -2.60 7.73 -7.29
C ILE A 187 -1.90 7.07 -6.11
N GLY A 188 -2.58 6.93 -4.97
CA GLY A 188 -2.03 6.29 -3.79
C GLY A 188 -1.67 4.82 -4.03
N LEU A 189 -2.52 4.10 -4.76
CA LEU A 189 -2.30 2.69 -5.07
C LEU A 189 -1.05 2.44 -5.92
N MET A 190 -0.76 3.31 -6.90
CA MET A 190 0.46 3.20 -7.71
C MET A 190 1.72 3.48 -6.88
N LEU A 191 1.66 4.44 -5.95
CA LEU A 191 2.78 4.75 -5.05
C LEU A 191 3.02 3.63 -4.02
N LEU A 192 1.95 3.05 -3.46
CA LEU A 192 2.04 1.89 -2.57
C LEU A 192 2.61 0.69 -3.31
N GLY A 193 2.06 0.37 -4.49
CA GLY A 193 2.53 -0.76 -5.29
C GLY A 193 3.99 -0.62 -5.69
N PHE A 194 4.47 0.61 -5.95
CA PHE A 194 5.89 0.87 -6.17
C PHE A 194 6.73 0.41 -5.00
N ALA A 195 6.38 0.86 -3.80
CA ALA A 195 7.13 0.60 -2.59
C ALA A 195 7.14 -0.89 -2.22
N ASP A 196 6.00 -1.57 -2.36
CA ASP A 196 5.87 -3.03 -2.16
C ASP A 196 6.78 -3.83 -3.11
N ILE A 197 6.73 -3.53 -4.41
CA ILE A 197 7.54 -4.25 -5.41
C ILE A 197 9.03 -3.94 -5.22
N THR A 198 9.39 -2.69 -4.93
CA THR A 198 10.79 -2.29 -4.69
C THR A 198 11.33 -3.00 -3.45
N ALA A 199 10.59 -3.04 -2.34
CA ALA A 199 10.99 -3.76 -1.13
C ALA A 199 11.17 -5.27 -1.40
N THR A 200 10.26 -5.89 -2.16
CA THR A 200 10.40 -7.29 -2.57
C THR A 200 11.66 -7.51 -3.42
N LYS A 201 11.89 -6.65 -4.43
CA LYS A 201 13.01 -6.80 -5.37
C LYS A 201 14.36 -6.55 -4.72
N MET A 202 14.48 -5.57 -3.83
CA MET A 202 15.72 -5.32 -3.08
C MET A 202 16.21 -6.57 -2.33
N LEU A 203 15.28 -7.38 -1.83
CA LEU A 203 15.61 -8.65 -1.17
C LEU A 203 16.03 -9.74 -2.15
N LEU A 204 15.50 -9.76 -3.37
CA LEU A 204 15.73 -10.82 -4.34
C LEU A 204 16.93 -10.53 -5.27
N GLU A 205 16.94 -9.38 -5.95
CA GLU A 205 17.89 -9.00 -7.00
C GLU A 205 18.10 -7.47 -7.05
N PRO A 206 19.15 -6.92 -6.39
CA PRO A 206 19.31 -5.47 -6.16
C PRO A 206 19.74 -4.62 -7.38
N LYS A 207 19.72 -5.16 -8.61
CA LYS A 207 20.32 -4.51 -9.79
C LYS A 207 19.36 -4.12 -10.93
N GLU A 208 18.08 -4.49 -10.87
CA GLU A 208 17.13 -4.19 -11.96
C GLU A 208 15.90 -3.38 -11.50
N ASP A 209 15.44 -2.51 -12.41
CA ASP A 209 14.03 -2.19 -12.65
C ASP A 209 13.27 -1.15 -11.80
N GLU A 210 13.92 -0.37 -10.94
CA GLU A 210 13.20 0.76 -10.31
C GLU A 210 12.69 1.75 -11.36
N GLU A 211 13.52 2.10 -12.34
CA GLU A 211 13.15 3.01 -13.44
C GLU A 211 12.11 2.41 -14.39
N ILE A 212 12.17 1.09 -14.65
CA ILE A 212 11.12 0.42 -15.41
C ILE A 212 9.80 0.48 -14.64
N LEU A 213 9.80 0.21 -13.34
CA LEU A 213 8.59 0.27 -12.54
C LEU A 213 8.01 1.69 -12.47
N LYS A 214 8.86 2.71 -12.32
CA LYS A 214 8.48 4.13 -12.43
C LYS A 214 7.80 4.43 -13.77
N SER A 215 8.30 3.87 -14.89
CA SER A 215 7.67 4.06 -16.19
C SER A 215 6.22 3.56 -16.25
N TYR A 216 5.92 2.41 -15.61
CA TYR A 216 4.54 1.88 -15.53
C TYR A 216 3.64 2.79 -14.70
N ILE A 217 4.11 3.21 -13.53
CA ILE A 217 3.40 4.12 -12.63
C ILE A 217 3.07 5.42 -13.36
N TYR A 218 4.09 6.06 -13.94
CA TYR A 218 3.92 7.34 -14.60
C TYR A 218 3.05 7.25 -15.84
N TYR A 219 3.10 6.14 -16.58
CA TYR A 219 2.15 5.86 -17.65
C TYR A 219 0.72 5.82 -17.12
N VAL A 220 0.43 4.96 -16.13
CA VAL A 220 -0.93 4.81 -15.56
C VAL A 220 -1.45 6.15 -15.03
N LEU A 221 -0.63 6.89 -14.28
CA LEU A 221 -1.03 8.19 -13.72
C LEU A 221 -1.22 9.26 -14.80
N THR A 222 -0.39 9.25 -15.85
CA THR A 222 -0.56 10.19 -16.98
C THR A 222 -1.88 9.92 -17.69
N VAL A 223 -2.19 8.65 -17.97
CA VAL A 223 -3.47 8.27 -18.59
C VAL A 223 -4.63 8.66 -17.70
N TYR A 224 -4.56 8.36 -16.39
CA TYR A 224 -5.61 8.72 -15.45
C TYR A 224 -5.88 10.24 -15.42
N ILE A 225 -4.84 11.05 -15.19
CA ILE A 225 -4.97 12.50 -14.98
C ILE A 225 -5.32 13.25 -16.27
N TYR A 226 -4.69 12.88 -17.39
CA TYR A 226 -4.77 13.67 -18.63
C TYR A 226 -5.71 13.09 -19.68
N LYS A 227 -6.13 11.84 -19.53
CA LYS A 227 -7.07 11.21 -20.45
C LYS A 227 -8.39 10.92 -19.77
N TYR A 228 -8.38 10.03 -18.78
CA TYR A 228 -9.60 9.58 -18.11
C TYR A 228 -10.34 10.74 -17.41
N LYS A 229 -9.68 11.50 -16.53
CA LYS A 229 -10.34 12.63 -15.82
C LYS A 229 -10.77 13.79 -16.72
N LYS A 230 -10.31 13.83 -17.97
CA LYS A 230 -10.63 14.88 -18.95
C LYS A 230 -11.60 14.39 -20.03
N ASP A 231 -12.15 13.18 -19.86
CA ASP A 231 -13.03 12.53 -20.85
C ASP A 231 -12.42 12.45 -22.26
N VAL A 232 -11.09 12.29 -22.34
CA VAL A 232 -10.37 12.10 -23.59
C VAL A 232 -10.09 10.62 -23.78
N SER A 233 -10.36 10.08 -24.97
CA SER A 233 -10.03 8.69 -25.33
C SER A 233 -8.54 8.35 -25.08
N PHE A 234 -8.28 7.12 -24.60
CA PHE A 234 -6.93 6.60 -24.34
C PHE A 234 -6.80 5.11 -24.62
#